data_AF-A0A498JRW0-F1
#
_entry.id   AF-A0A498JRW0-F1
#
_cell.length_a   1.000
_cell.length_b   1.000
_cell.length_c   1.000
_cell.angle_alpha   90.00
_cell.angle_beta   90.00
_cell.angle_gamma   90.00
#
_symmetry.space_group_name_H-M   'P 1'
#
loop_
_entity.id
_entity.type
_entity.pdbx_description
1 polymer ?
#
loop_
_entity_poly.entity_id
_entity_poly.type
_entity_poly.pdbx_seq_one_letter_code
_entity_poly.pdbx_strand_id
1 'polypeptide(L)'
;MYTFANLCNPIHRLSIAPYFLLLLLVSSYKQSSTKPCFCLASDELSSTVKTNSCIHEERQALLIFKQHLVDSSGRLSSWVGHDCCRWEGISCNNSTGRVVKMDLRDPNPYAQYDIEWSESAHERSRLRGKINASLLSLKHLNYLDLSDNDFQSNQSPKFFGELESLQFLNLSSASFVGEIPPSLGNMSSLNFLDLGWNQLSSSRIGCLTSLL
;
A
#
# COMPACT_ATOMS: atom_id res chain seq x y z
N MET A 1 -11.41 33.87 29.11
CA MET A 1 -11.31 33.32 30.47
C MET A 1 -12.60 32.53 30.74
N TYR A 2 -12.44 31.25 31.06
CA TYR A 2 -13.44 30.26 31.51
C TYR A 2 -14.42 29.63 30.50
N THR A 3 -14.35 28.30 30.53
CA THR A 3 -15.04 27.20 29.85
C THR A 3 -16.28 26.72 30.62
N PHE A 4 -16.93 25.67 30.07
CA PHE A 4 -17.89 24.71 30.66
C PHE A 4 -19.38 25.09 30.46
N ALA A 5 -20.33 24.18 30.13
CA ALA A 5 -20.33 22.74 29.93
C ALA A 5 -21.58 22.26 29.14
N ASN A 6 -21.39 21.18 28.40
CA ASN A 6 -22.24 20.02 28.12
C ASN A 6 -23.54 19.78 28.94
N LEU A 7 -24.63 19.40 28.24
CA LEU A 7 -25.37 18.10 28.30
C LEU A 7 -26.92 18.19 28.16
N CYS A 8 -27.42 17.36 27.24
CA CYS A 8 -28.68 16.59 27.20
C CYS A 8 -29.99 17.13 27.81
N ASN A 9 -31.06 17.20 27.00
CA ASN A 9 -32.24 16.31 27.10
C ASN A 9 -33.25 16.49 25.94
N PRO A 10 -34.26 15.61 25.78
CA PRO A 10 -34.71 15.12 24.48
C PRO A 10 -36.24 15.36 24.25
N ILE A 11 -36.77 14.65 23.25
CA ILE A 11 -38.16 14.23 23.07
C ILE A 11 -39.03 15.17 22.21
N HIS A 12 -38.99 14.88 20.91
CA HIS A 12 -40.11 15.10 20.01
C HIS A 12 -41.30 14.18 20.39
N ARG A 13 -42.50 14.76 20.45
CA ARG A 13 -43.77 14.04 20.41
C ARG A 13 -44.73 14.72 19.43
N LEU A 14 -45.66 13.90 18.93
CA LEU A 14 -46.85 14.14 18.07
C LEU A 14 -46.56 13.89 16.58
N SER A 15 -46.81 12.70 16.01
CA SER A 15 -48.06 11.93 15.81
C SER A 15 -49.02 12.55 14.81
N ILE A 16 -49.16 11.94 13.62
CA ILE A 16 -50.46 11.66 12.95
C ILE A 16 -50.33 10.37 12.11
N ALA A 17 -51.30 9.47 12.26
CA ALA A 17 -51.43 8.16 11.62
C ALA A 17 -52.04 8.24 10.20
N PRO A 18 -52.11 7.08 9.49
CA PRO A 18 -53.40 6.74 8.89
C PRO A 18 -53.82 5.26 9.05
N TYR A 19 -55.11 5.10 9.34
CA TYR A 19 -56.09 4.07 8.94
C TYR A 19 -55.69 2.59 8.70
N PHE A 20 -56.21 1.74 9.61
CA PHE A 20 -56.99 0.48 9.44
C PHE A 20 -57.43 0.08 8.00
N LEU A 21 -57.62 -1.17 7.57
CA LEU A 21 -57.87 -2.48 8.21
C LEU A 21 -57.64 -3.64 7.19
N LEU A 22 -57.07 -4.76 7.67
CA LEU A 22 -57.14 -6.19 7.28
C LEU A 22 -57.55 -6.68 5.87
N LEU A 23 -56.82 -7.70 5.39
CA LEU A 23 -57.34 -9.06 5.13
C LEU A 23 -56.22 -10.11 5.16
N LEU A 24 -56.44 -11.21 5.89
CA LEU A 24 -55.58 -12.40 6.00
C LEU A 24 -55.77 -13.31 4.80
N LEU A 25 -54.67 -13.79 4.19
CA LEU A 25 -54.62 -15.11 3.56
C LEU A 25 -53.24 -15.73 3.78
N VAL A 26 -53.24 -16.78 4.61
CA VAL A 26 -52.15 -17.74 4.76
C VAL A 26 -52.05 -18.53 3.45
N SER A 27 -50.90 -18.50 2.80
CA SER A 27 -50.52 -19.55 1.87
C SER A 27 -49.02 -19.82 2.02
N SER A 28 -48.74 -21.06 2.39
CA SER A 28 -47.45 -21.68 2.60
C SER A 28 -46.65 -21.68 1.29
N TYR A 29 -45.73 -20.72 1.14
CA TYR A 29 -44.73 -20.82 0.08
C TYR A 29 -43.56 -21.69 0.54
N LYS A 30 -43.48 -22.87 -0.07
CA LYS A 30 -42.42 -23.86 0.10
C LYS A 30 -41.05 -23.23 -0.09
N GLN A 31 -40.17 -23.48 0.86
CA GLN A 31 -38.74 -23.22 0.77
C GLN A 31 -38.16 -24.09 -0.37
N SER A 32 -38.03 -23.50 -1.56
CA SER A 32 -37.34 -24.15 -2.67
C SER A 32 -35.84 -24.01 -2.46
N SER A 33 -35.24 -25.10 -2.00
CA SER A 33 -33.79 -25.32 -2.00
C SER A 33 -33.28 -25.34 -3.44
N THR A 34 -32.94 -24.16 -3.98
CA THR A 34 -32.13 -24.09 -5.19
C THR A 34 -30.67 -24.23 -4.78
N LYS A 35 -30.14 -25.46 -4.85
CA LYS A 35 -28.70 -25.71 -4.81
C LYS A 35 -28.06 -24.99 -6.00
N PRO A 36 -27.08 -24.10 -5.80
CA PRO A 36 -26.30 -23.60 -6.91
C PRO A 36 -25.54 -24.77 -7.54
N CYS A 37 -25.71 -24.96 -8.84
CA CYS A 37 -24.94 -25.91 -9.61
C CYS A 37 -23.52 -25.31 -9.75
N PHE A 38 -22.59 -25.81 -8.94
CA PHE A 38 -21.17 -25.49 -9.13
C PHE A 38 -20.69 -26.26 -10.36
N CYS A 39 -20.43 -25.55 -11.45
CA CYS A 39 -19.46 -26.03 -12.42
C CYS A 39 -18.10 -25.92 -11.74
N LEU A 40 -17.59 -27.03 -11.18
CA LEU A 40 -16.16 -27.13 -10.90
C LEU A 40 -15.48 -27.11 -12.26
N ALA A 41 -14.95 -25.95 -12.65
CA ALA A 41 -13.85 -25.95 -13.59
C ALA A 41 -12.77 -26.81 -12.93
N SER A 42 -12.57 -28.00 -13.50
CA SER A 42 -11.35 -28.75 -13.25
C SER A 42 -10.26 -27.97 -13.95
N ASP A 43 -9.63 -27.05 -13.22
CA ASP A 43 -8.35 -26.56 -13.68
C ASP A 43 -7.39 -27.75 -13.66
N GLU A 44 -6.97 -28.07 -14.87
CA GLU A 44 -6.09 -29.15 -15.22
C GLU A 44 -4.88 -29.20 -14.29
N LEU A 45 -4.50 -30.43 -13.96
CA LEU A 45 -3.15 -30.77 -13.57
C LEU A 45 -2.19 -30.30 -14.67
N SER A 46 -1.64 -29.09 -14.57
CA SER A 46 -0.51 -28.67 -15.39
C SER A 46 0.79 -28.91 -14.61
N SER A 47 1.27 -30.14 -14.69
CA SER A 47 2.70 -30.37 -14.60
C SER A 47 3.37 -29.77 -15.84
N THR A 48 4.35 -28.88 -15.62
CA THR A 48 5.41 -28.46 -16.56
C THR A 48 5.10 -27.43 -17.66
N VAL A 49 4.49 -26.30 -17.30
CA VAL A 49 4.98 -25.02 -17.83
C VAL A 49 5.33 -24.14 -16.64
N LYS A 50 6.62 -24.02 -16.35
CA LYS A 50 7.14 -23.00 -15.44
C LYS A 50 6.94 -21.67 -16.16
N THR A 51 5.73 -21.13 -16.16
CA THR A 51 5.50 -19.77 -16.62
C THR A 51 6.34 -18.90 -15.70
N ASN A 52 7.28 -18.12 -16.26
CA ASN A 52 8.08 -17.11 -15.55
C ASN A 52 7.18 -15.95 -15.10
N SER A 53 6.05 -16.27 -14.46
CA SER A 53 5.06 -15.36 -13.96
C SER A 53 5.35 -15.14 -12.48
N CYS A 54 5.25 -13.88 -12.08
CA CYS A 54 5.18 -13.48 -10.69
C CYS A 54 4.22 -14.35 -9.85
N ILE A 55 4.58 -14.54 -8.58
CA ILE A 55 3.79 -15.27 -7.61
C ILE A 55 2.49 -14.54 -7.30
N HIS A 56 1.38 -15.29 -7.20
CA HIS A 56 0.04 -14.72 -7.05
C HIS A 56 -0.08 -13.82 -5.82
N GLU A 57 0.44 -14.24 -4.68
CA GLU A 57 0.38 -13.50 -3.41
C GLU A 57 1.20 -12.21 -3.48
N GLU A 58 2.38 -12.24 -4.11
CA GLU A 58 3.24 -11.07 -4.28
C GLU A 58 2.60 -10.06 -5.25
N ARG A 59 1.99 -10.55 -6.32
CA ARG A 59 1.17 -9.72 -7.22
C ARG A 59 0.01 -9.06 -6.49
N GLN A 60 -0.75 -9.79 -5.68
CA GLN A 60 -1.86 -9.20 -4.91
C GLN A 60 -1.37 -8.14 -3.93
N ALA A 61 -0.25 -8.41 -3.24
CA ALA A 61 0.36 -7.45 -2.35
C ALA A 61 0.74 -6.13 -3.06
N LEU A 62 1.35 -6.22 -4.24
CA LEU A 62 1.67 -5.05 -5.06
C LEU A 62 0.41 -4.29 -5.52
N LEU A 63 -0.67 -4.98 -5.88
CA LEU A 63 -1.92 -4.32 -6.26
C LEU A 63 -2.61 -3.63 -5.08
N ILE A 64 -2.61 -4.24 -3.89
CA ILE A 64 -3.09 -3.61 -2.66
C ILE A 64 -2.24 -2.37 -2.36
N PHE A 65 -0.92 -2.49 -2.46
CA PHE A 65 -0.01 -1.35 -2.29
C PHE A 65 -0.37 -0.21 -3.26
N LYS A 66 -0.53 -0.51 -4.56
CA LYS A 66 -0.92 0.46 -5.59
C LYS A 66 -2.26 1.16 -5.28
N GLN A 67 -3.25 0.47 -4.71
CA GLN A 67 -4.55 1.07 -4.37
C GLN A 67 -4.47 2.18 -3.32
N HIS A 68 -3.43 2.18 -2.49
CA HIS A 68 -3.23 3.20 -1.46
C HIS A 68 -2.37 4.38 -1.92
N LEU A 69 -1.85 4.33 -3.15
CA LEU A 69 -1.06 5.39 -3.74
C LEU A 69 -1.92 6.34 -4.58
N VAL A 70 -1.46 7.57 -4.65
CA VAL A 70 -1.94 8.57 -5.61
C VAL A 70 -0.87 8.71 -6.68
N ASP A 71 -1.19 8.28 -7.90
CA ASP A 71 -0.31 8.28 -9.07
C ASP A 71 -0.92 9.16 -10.17
N SER A 72 -0.64 10.46 -10.12
CA SER A 72 -1.26 11.44 -11.04
C SER A 72 -0.63 11.43 -12.44
N SER A 73 0.57 10.86 -12.59
CA SER A 73 1.30 10.77 -13.85
C SER A 73 1.19 9.41 -14.52
N GLY A 74 0.62 8.41 -13.83
CA GLY A 74 0.45 7.07 -14.39
C GLY A 74 1.74 6.25 -14.42
N ARG A 75 2.69 6.51 -13.51
CA ARG A 75 3.95 5.75 -13.39
C ARG A 75 3.72 4.26 -13.11
N LEU A 76 2.60 3.92 -12.48
CA LEU A 76 2.19 2.55 -12.17
C LEU A 76 1.24 1.98 -13.22
N SER A 77 1.11 2.60 -14.40
CA SER A 77 0.21 2.15 -15.47
C SER A 77 0.56 0.76 -16.01
N SER A 78 1.84 0.39 -15.99
CA SER A 78 2.31 -0.95 -16.37
C SER A 78 1.87 -2.06 -15.41
N TRP A 79 1.39 -1.71 -14.21
CA TRP A 79 0.97 -2.67 -13.18
C TRP A 79 -0.42 -3.26 -13.47
N VAL A 80 -0.47 -4.06 -14.54
CA VAL A 80 -1.66 -4.74 -15.06
C VAL A 80 -1.29 -6.16 -15.55
N GLY A 81 -2.30 -7.02 -15.70
CA GLY A 81 -2.07 -8.42 -16.14
C GLY A 81 -1.62 -9.34 -15.00
N HIS A 82 -1.09 -10.51 -15.37
CA HIS A 82 -0.78 -11.62 -14.45
C HIS A 82 0.69 -11.69 -14.02
N ASP A 83 1.60 -11.19 -14.84
CA ASP A 83 3.05 -11.29 -14.59
C ASP A 83 3.61 -9.95 -14.07
N CYS A 84 3.67 -9.81 -12.75
CA CYS A 84 4.19 -8.61 -12.11
C CYS A 84 5.69 -8.37 -12.36
N CYS A 85 6.43 -9.39 -12.83
CA CYS A 85 7.85 -9.24 -13.15
C CYS A 85 8.11 -8.41 -14.42
N ARG A 86 7.04 -8.06 -15.16
CA ARG A 86 7.07 -7.14 -16.31
C ARG A 86 6.65 -5.72 -15.94
N TRP A 87 6.26 -5.49 -14.69
CA TRP A 87 5.83 -4.18 -14.25
C TRP A 87 7.04 -3.27 -14.09
N GLU A 88 6.89 -2.03 -14.54
CA GLU A 88 7.92 -1.01 -14.36
C GLU A 88 8.21 -0.82 -12.86
N GLY A 89 9.50 -0.77 -12.54
CA GLY A 89 9.98 -0.70 -11.16
C GLY A 89 10.01 -2.04 -10.41
N ILE A 90 9.48 -3.14 -10.97
CA ILE A 90 9.53 -4.46 -10.33
C ILE A 90 10.60 -5.32 -11.01
N SER A 91 11.44 -5.99 -10.23
CA SER A 91 12.32 -7.04 -10.74
C SER A 91 12.21 -8.30 -9.89
N CYS A 92 12.23 -9.44 -10.57
CA CYS A 92 12.08 -10.75 -9.95
C CYS A 92 13.36 -11.58 -10.08
N ASN A 93 13.50 -12.58 -9.22
CA ASN A 93 14.49 -13.62 -9.38
C ASN A 93 14.13 -14.52 -10.57
N ASN A 94 15.06 -14.67 -11.51
CA ASN A 94 14.85 -15.43 -12.77
C ASN A 94 14.55 -16.93 -12.56
N SER A 95 14.93 -17.51 -11.42
CA SER A 95 14.74 -18.94 -11.14
C SER A 95 13.44 -19.22 -10.38
N THR A 96 13.02 -18.30 -9.50
CA THR A 96 11.89 -18.50 -8.58
C THR A 96 10.67 -17.66 -8.91
N GLY A 97 10.80 -16.62 -9.74
CA GLY A 97 9.72 -15.66 -10.03
C GLY A 97 9.35 -14.75 -8.85
N ARG A 98 10.15 -14.77 -7.77
CA ARG A 98 9.96 -13.98 -6.55
C ARG A 98 10.36 -12.52 -6.80
N VAL A 99 9.57 -11.57 -6.33
CA VAL A 99 9.94 -10.15 -6.34
C VAL A 99 11.12 -9.91 -5.42
N VAL A 100 12.21 -9.36 -5.97
CA VAL A 100 13.45 -9.05 -5.23
C VAL A 100 13.74 -7.56 -5.19
N LYS A 101 13.33 -6.81 -6.21
CA LYS A 101 13.56 -5.38 -6.31
C LYS A 101 12.25 -4.65 -6.59
N MET A 102 12.05 -3.55 -5.86
CA MET A 102 11.00 -2.57 -6.09
C MET A 102 11.64 -1.18 -6.10
N ASP A 103 11.52 -0.49 -7.23
CA ASP A 103 12.15 0.80 -7.50
C ASP A 103 11.11 1.75 -8.05
N LEU A 104 10.63 2.61 -7.16
CA LEU A 104 9.65 3.65 -7.45
C LEU A 104 10.24 5.04 -7.16
N ARG A 105 11.56 5.20 -7.23
CA ARG A 105 12.20 6.52 -7.17
C ARG A 105 11.59 7.45 -8.22
N ASP A 106 11.30 8.70 -7.86
CA ASP A 106 10.83 9.68 -8.85
C ASP A 106 11.88 9.84 -9.97
N PRO A 107 11.50 9.62 -11.25
CA PRO A 107 12.47 9.65 -12.35
C PRO A 107 12.98 11.06 -12.67
N ASN A 108 12.35 12.12 -12.11
CA ASN A 108 12.74 13.49 -12.36
C ASN A 108 12.93 14.32 -11.07
N PRO A 109 13.92 13.97 -10.23
CA PRO A 109 14.13 14.61 -8.94
C PRO A 109 14.68 16.05 -9.04
N TYR A 110 15.18 16.46 -10.22
CA TYR A 110 15.85 17.75 -10.45
C TYR A 110 15.17 18.63 -11.50
N ALA A 111 13.88 18.41 -11.79
CA ALA A 111 13.09 19.17 -12.77
C ALA A 111 13.09 20.71 -12.57
N GLN A 112 13.65 21.18 -11.47
CA GLN A 112 13.80 22.59 -11.09
C GLN A 112 14.75 23.40 -11.99
N TYR A 113 15.57 22.77 -12.84
CA TYR A 113 16.54 23.48 -13.69
C TYR A 113 16.12 23.71 -15.15
N ASP A 114 15.00 23.15 -15.61
CA ASP A 114 14.47 23.42 -16.94
C ASP A 114 13.40 24.53 -16.88
N ILE A 115 13.80 25.71 -17.34
CA ILE A 115 13.03 26.98 -17.33
C ILE A 115 11.71 26.90 -18.14
N GLU A 116 11.47 25.80 -18.85
CA GLU A 116 10.29 25.58 -19.69
C GLU A 116 9.45 24.36 -19.29
N TRP A 117 9.66 23.81 -18.09
CA TRP A 117 8.76 22.79 -17.53
C TRP A 117 7.94 23.41 -16.41
N SER A 118 6.61 23.39 -16.61
CA SER A 118 5.67 23.83 -15.60
C SER A 118 5.92 23.09 -14.29
N GLU A 119 6.11 23.83 -13.19
CA GLU A 119 6.12 23.37 -11.80
C GLU A 119 5.08 22.26 -11.52
N SER A 120 3.97 22.30 -12.24
CA SER A 120 2.90 21.30 -12.20
C SER A 120 3.26 19.91 -12.74
N ALA A 121 4.21 19.75 -13.66
CA ALA A 121 4.59 18.45 -14.22
C ALA A 121 5.40 17.63 -13.21
N HIS A 122 6.27 18.30 -12.44
CA HIS A 122 7.06 17.68 -11.39
C HIS A 122 6.19 17.29 -10.18
N GLU A 123 5.28 18.17 -9.75
CA GLU A 123 4.33 17.81 -8.70
C GLU A 123 3.40 16.65 -9.10
N ARG A 124 3.21 16.41 -10.39
CA ARG A 124 2.44 15.28 -10.92
C ARG A 124 3.24 13.98 -11.02
N SER A 125 4.58 14.03 -11.07
CA SER A 125 5.43 12.82 -11.19
C SER A 125 5.62 12.09 -9.85
N ARG A 126 5.61 12.83 -8.75
CA ARG A 126 5.78 12.24 -7.41
C ARG A 126 4.60 11.37 -7.03
N LEU A 127 4.88 10.15 -6.58
CA LEU A 127 3.87 9.32 -5.94
C LEU A 127 3.51 9.92 -4.59
N ARG A 128 2.21 9.95 -4.29
CA ARG A 128 1.69 10.36 -2.98
C ARG A 128 0.84 9.25 -2.37
N GLY A 129 0.16 9.56 -1.26
CA GLY A 129 -0.72 8.63 -0.58
C GLY A 129 0.02 7.79 0.47
N LYS A 130 -0.57 6.65 0.84
CA LYS A 130 -0.11 5.88 2.00
C LYS A 130 0.65 4.64 1.58
N ILE A 131 1.85 4.46 2.14
CA ILE A 131 2.60 3.22 2.05
C ILE A 131 1.93 2.16 2.93
N ASN A 132 1.42 1.11 2.30
CA ASN A 132 0.66 0.04 2.94
C ASN A 132 1.55 -1.15 3.33
N ALA A 133 1.24 -1.82 4.44
CA ALA A 133 2.00 -2.96 4.97
C ALA A 133 1.85 -4.25 4.13
N SER A 134 1.06 -4.25 3.05
CA SER A 134 1.00 -5.35 2.07
C SER A 134 2.38 -5.72 1.52
N LEU A 135 3.35 -4.80 1.49
CA LEU A 135 4.73 -5.09 1.12
C LEU A 135 5.39 -6.17 2.00
N LEU A 136 4.88 -6.43 3.22
CA LEU A 136 5.34 -7.52 4.09
C LEU A 136 5.14 -8.91 3.47
N SER A 137 4.28 -9.04 2.45
CA SER A 137 4.14 -10.29 1.69
C SER A 137 5.30 -10.54 0.71
N LEU A 138 6.12 -9.53 0.40
CA LEU A 138 7.28 -9.64 -0.48
C LEU A 138 8.50 -10.13 0.32
N LYS A 139 8.45 -11.40 0.76
CA LYS A 139 9.44 -11.97 1.69
C LYS A 139 10.87 -11.99 1.19
N HIS A 140 11.09 -11.83 -0.11
CA HIS A 140 12.41 -11.87 -0.74
C HIS A 140 12.83 -10.51 -1.30
N LEU A 141 12.06 -9.46 -1.01
CA LEU A 141 12.41 -8.09 -1.35
C LEU A 141 13.71 -7.72 -0.66
N ASN A 142 14.74 -7.48 -1.45
CA ASN A 142 16.07 -7.09 -0.98
C ASN A 142 16.42 -5.64 -1.32
N TYR A 143 15.71 -5.04 -2.28
CA TYR A 143 15.89 -3.66 -2.70
C TYR A 143 14.55 -2.92 -2.72
N LEU A 144 14.46 -1.84 -1.96
CA LEU A 144 13.32 -0.92 -1.97
C LEU A 144 13.81 0.52 -2.10
N ASP A 145 13.48 1.15 -3.21
CA ASP A 145 13.70 2.59 -3.42
C ASP A 145 12.36 3.30 -3.61
N LEU A 146 12.04 4.22 -2.70
CA LEU A 146 10.86 5.08 -2.74
C LEU A 146 11.27 6.57 -2.72
N SER A 147 12.53 6.90 -2.99
CA SER A 147 13.07 8.25 -2.81
C SER A 147 12.45 9.27 -3.76
N ASP A 148 12.57 10.54 -3.40
CA ASP A 148 12.14 11.70 -4.20
C ASP A 148 10.63 11.72 -4.53
N ASN A 149 9.82 11.00 -3.74
CA ASN A 149 8.36 11.04 -3.82
C ASN A 149 7.76 11.97 -2.76
N ASP A 150 6.43 12.00 -2.62
CA ASP A 150 5.74 12.87 -1.66
C ASP A 150 4.64 12.12 -0.91
N PHE A 151 5.04 11.16 -0.07
CA PHE A 151 4.07 10.31 0.64
C PHE A 151 3.32 11.04 1.77
N GLN A 152 3.73 12.28 2.11
CA GLN A 152 3.11 13.13 3.15
C GLN A 152 2.68 12.34 4.40
N SER A 153 3.48 11.34 4.79
CA SER A 153 3.07 10.39 5.80
C SER A 153 3.34 10.98 7.17
N ASN A 154 2.28 11.22 7.95
CA ASN A 154 2.34 11.73 9.32
C ASN A 154 3.30 10.95 10.24
N GLN A 155 3.66 9.71 9.88
CA GLN A 155 4.68 8.90 10.54
C GLN A 155 5.38 7.99 9.52
N SER A 156 6.69 7.76 9.68
CA SER A 156 7.38 6.67 8.97
C SER A 156 6.73 5.31 9.27
N PRO A 157 6.36 4.51 8.26
CA PRO A 157 5.80 3.19 8.45
C PRO A 157 6.72 2.27 9.26
N LYS A 158 6.27 1.84 10.44
CA LYS A 158 7.06 0.99 11.34
C LYS A 158 7.41 -0.38 10.75
N PHE A 159 6.62 -0.84 9.78
CA PHE A 159 6.75 -2.17 9.19
C PHE A 159 8.00 -2.33 8.31
N PHE A 160 8.70 -1.26 7.92
CA PHE A 160 9.93 -1.39 7.14
C PHE A 160 10.97 -2.28 7.83
N GLY A 161 11.02 -2.23 9.17
CA GLY A 161 11.89 -3.10 9.97
C GLY A 161 11.48 -4.57 10.03
N GLU A 162 10.32 -4.95 9.47
CA GLU A 162 9.84 -6.34 9.37
C GLU A 162 10.16 -6.96 8.00
N LEU A 163 10.79 -6.22 7.08
CA LEU A 163 11.27 -6.74 5.80
C LEU A 163 12.63 -7.43 5.98
N GLU A 164 12.60 -8.67 6.46
CA GLU A 164 13.78 -9.45 6.90
C GLU A 164 14.88 -9.63 5.83
N SER A 165 14.50 -9.69 4.55
CA SER A 165 15.44 -9.87 3.43
C SER A 165 16.01 -8.55 2.89
N LEU A 166 15.57 -7.40 3.40
CA LEU A 166 15.90 -6.11 2.84
C LEU A 166 17.37 -5.75 3.08
N GLN A 167 18.09 -5.44 2.00
CA GLN A 167 19.51 -5.09 2.01
C GLN A 167 19.74 -3.62 1.63
N PHE A 168 18.84 -3.06 0.81
CA PHE A 168 18.88 -1.67 0.38
C PHE A 168 17.53 -1.02 0.64
N LEU A 169 17.52 0.06 1.42
CA LEU A 169 16.36 0.89 1.67
C LEU A 169 16.70 2.36 1.43
N ASN A 170 16.05 2.96 0.44
CA ASN A 170 16.14 4.38 0.17
C ASN A 170 14.76 5.03 0.32
N LEU A 171 14.65 5.91 1.31
CA LEU A 171 13.46 6.69 1.63
C LEU A 171 13.76 8.19 1.60
N SER A 172 14.89 8.62 1.02
CA SER A 172 15.28 10.03 1.06
C SER A 172 14.34 10.92 0.24
N SER A 173 14.23 12.19 0.65
CA SER A 173 13.40 13.19 -0.04
C SER A 173 11.95 12.75 -0.27
N ALA A 174 11.35 12.00 0.66
CA ALA A 174 10.06 11.34 0.46
C ALA A 174 8.93 11.92 1.35
N SER A 175 9.16 13.10 1.94
CA SER A 175 8.24 13.81 2.84
C SER A 175 7.82 13.01 4.08
N PHE A 176 8.68 12.14 4.61
CA PHE A 176 8.40 11.45 5.88
C PHE A 176 8.58 12.40 7.06
N VAL A 177 7.68 12.29 8.04
CA VAL A 177 7.77 13.02 9.32
C VAL A 177 7.68 12.06 10.51
N GLY A 178 8.04 12.54 11.69
CA GLY A 178 7.95 11.77 12.94
C GLY A 178 9.25 11.07 13.31
N GLU A 179 9.18 10.01 14.13
CA GLU A 179 10.37 9.32 14.64
C GLU A 179 10.86 8.23 13.67
N ILE A 180 12.17 8.02 13.60
CA ILE A 180 12.76 6.86 12.92
C ILE A 180 12.32 5.59 13.67
N PRO A 181 11.66 4.61 13.01
CA PRO A 181 11.25 3.37 13.67
C PRO A 181 12.46 2.62 14.24
N PRO A 182 12.48 2.27 15.54
CA PRO A 182 13.59 1.51 16.12
C PRO A 182 13.82 0.14 15.46
N SER A 183 12.78 -0.42 14.83
CA SER A 183 12.84 -1.67 14.07
C SER A 183 13.84 -1.60 12.91
N LEU A 184 14.12 -0.41 12.34
CA LEU A 184 15.16 -0.24 11.32
C LEU A 184 16.56 -0.55 11.85
N GLY A 185 16.82 -0.25 13.13
CA GLY A 185 18.10 -0.60 13.78
C GLY A 185 18.28 -2.10 14.04
N ASN A 186 17.21 -2.89 13.95
CA ASN A 186 17.23 -4.34 14.17
C ASN A 186 17.36 -5.15 12.86
N MET A 187 17.42 -4.48 11.71
CA MET A 187 17.48 -5.16 10.41
C MET A 187 18.89 -5.69 10.14
N SER A 188 19.14 -6.96 10.46
CA SER A 188 20.46 -7.60 10.32
C SER A 188 20.94 -7.75 8.87
N SER A 189 20.03 -7.76 7.90
CA SER A 189 20.34 -7.89 6.47
C SER A 189 20.63 -6.54 5.79
N LEU A 190 20.34 -5.41 6.44
CA LEU A 190 20.36 -4.09 5.81
C LEU A 190 21.80 -3.57 5.66
N ASN A 191 22.23 -3.35 4.43
CA ASN A 191 23.57 -2.88 4.08
C ASN A 191 23.59 -1.39 3.69
N PHE A 192 22.45 -0.87 3.23
CA PHE A 192 22.30 0.52 2.84
C PHE A 192 20.96 1.07 3.34
N LEU A 193 21.04 2.24 3.99
CA LEU A 193 19.90 2.98 4.49
C LEU A 193 20.09 4.47 4.18
N ASP A 194 19.19 5.05 3.40
CA ASP A 194 19.11 6.50 3.23
C ASP A 194 17.74 7.03 3.68
N LEU A 195 17.77 7.90 4.68
CA LEU A 195 16.61 8.59 5.25
C LEU A 195 16.72 10.12 5.09
N GLY A 196 17.71 10.62 4.36
CA GLY A 196 18.03 12.03 4.21
C GLY A 196 16.88 12.85 3.65
N TRP A 197 16.93 14.17 3.82
CA TRP A 197 15.94 15.10 3.24
C TRP A 197 14.48 14.80 3.63
N ASN A 198 14.28 14.23 4.82
CA ASN A 198 12.99 14.05 5.47
C ASN A 198 12.93 14.88 6.77
N GLN A 199 11.74 14.99 7.36
CA GLN A 199 11.54 15.65 8.67
C GLN A 199 11.49 14.61 9.81
N LEU A 200 12.42 13.66 9.76
CA LEU A 200 12.51 12.58 10.74
C LEU A 200 13.33 13.00 11.95
N SER A 201 12.86 12.63 13.15
CA SER A 201 13.57 12.87 14.41
C SER A 201 14.15 11.57 14.98
N SER A 202 15.34 11.68 15.56
CA SER A 202 16.07 10.60 16.19
C SER A 202 15.99 10.75 17.72
N SER A 203 14.79 10.64 18.30
CA SER A 203 14.58 10.85 19.74
C SER A 203 15.06 9.68 20.62
N ARG A 204 15.48 8.54 20.03
CA ARG A 204 15.99 7.36 20.74
C ARG A 204 17.25 6.79 20.08
N ILE A 205 18.33 7.58 20.06
CA ILE A 205 19.64 7.19 19.54
C ILE A 205 20.34 6.29 20.56
N GLY A 206 20.00 5.00 20.55
CA GLY A 206 20.81 3.93 21.13
C GLY A 206 21.07 2.78 20.14
N CYS A 207 20.30 2.71 19.04
CA CYS A 207 20.31 1.57 18.12
C CYS A 207 20.69 1.92 16.66
N LEU A 208 20.96 3.19 16.33
CA LEU A 208 21.33 3.58 14.95
C LEU A 208 22.84 3.73 14.72
N THR A 209 23.67 3.58 15.77
CA THR A 209 25.14 3.72 15.66
C THR A 209 25.81 2.59 14.88
N SER A 210 25.09 1.54 14.47
CA SER A 210 25.63 0.48 13.59
C SER A 210 25.37 0.71 12.10
N LEU A 211 24.65 1.78 11.72
CA LEU A 211 24.18 2.01 10.35
C LEU A 211 24.53 3.41 9.80
N LEU A 212 25.33 4.20 10.53
CA LEU A 212 25.92 5.48 10.09
C LEU A 212 27.44 5.38 10.01
#